data_AF-A0A352NAL1-F1
#
_entry.id   AF-A0A352NAL1-F1
#
_cell.length_a   1.000
_cell.length_b   1.000
_cell.length_c   1.000
_cell.angle_alpha   90.00
_cell.angle_beta   90.00
_cell.angle_gamma   90.00
#
_symmetry.space_group_name_H-M   'P 1'
#
loop_
_entity.id
_entity.type
_entity.pdbx_description
1 polymer ?
#
loop_
_entity_poly.entity_id
_entity_poly.type
_entity_poly.pdbx_seq_one_letter_code
_entity_poly.pdbx_strand_id
1 'polypeptide(L)'
;MEMTVNTNQQVQRKEYERIEAEVTAEVENALLRYLEIQKISKELEEEKARLQEKVSAHLSDKKGGFWYPVVKGIPLKVRYFRETEVEYDETALRFRLGEKYRKILKPDLKKIRLNLRELEKILEPVIDKIGSPDRDMVKNAIEIGALRPEDFAGAFKKQTRTRLAVMRFQQDGGGPVSESR
;
A
#
# COMPACT_ATOMS: atom_id res chain seq x y z
N MET A 1 15.54 28.58 -20.87
CA MET A 1 16.68 27.73 -20.48
C MET A 1 16.80 27.86 -18.98
N GLU A 2 16.59 26.87 -18.12
CA GLU A 2 16.55 25.41 -18.27
C GLU A 2 15.36 24.87 -17.45
N MET A 3 14.59 23.97 -18.06
CA MET A 3 13.61 23.16 -17.34
C MET A 3 14.36 22.01 -16.68
N THR A 4 14.52 22.04 -15.36
CA THR A 4 15.02 20.89 -14.61
C THR A 4 13.88 19.89 -14.46
N VAL A 5 13.88 18.92 -15.37
CA VAL A 5 12.95 17.79 -15.38
C VAL A 5 13.16 16.98 -14.11
N ASN A 6 12.05 16.83 -13.37
CA ASN A 6 11.89 16.02 -12.19
C ASN A 6 12.37 14.58 -12.46
N THR A 7 13.60 14.29 -12.07
CA THR A 7 14.17 12.95 -12.17
C THR A 7 13.87 12.25 -10.86
N ASN A 8 12.72 11.57 -10.75
CA ASN A 8 12.53 10.68 -9.63
C ASN A 8 11.62 9.47 -9.93
N GLN A 9 12.15 8.32 -9.50
CA GLN A 9 11.54 7.00 -9.38
C GLN A 9 11.43 6.14 -10.64
N GLN A 10 12.59 5.69 -11.14
CA GLN A 10 12.66 4.30 -11.57
C GLN A 10 12.47 3.40 -10.35
N VAL A 11 11.22 2.99 -10.10
CA VAL A 11 10.96 1.72 -9.45
C VAL A 11 11.75 0.70 -10.28
N GLN A 12 12.82 0.12 -9.72
CA GLN A 12 13.46 -1.02 -10.36
C GLN A 12 12.39 -2.09 -10.52
N ARG A 13 11.78 -2.16 -11.71
CA ARG A 13 10.88 -3.24 -12.08
C ARG A 13 11.76 -4.47 -12.03
N LYS A 14 11.60 -5.30 -10.99
CA LYS A 14 12.13 -6.66 -11.05
C LYS A 14 11.55 -7.26 -12.31
N GLU A 15 12.40 -7.55 -13.28
CA GLU A 15 12.02 -8.29 -14.47
C GLU A 15 11.65 -9.69 -13.99
N TYR A 16 10.37 -10.00 -14.09
CA TYR A 16 9.89 -11.35 -13.82
C TYR A 16 10.01 -12.12 -15.12
N GLU A 17 10.61 -13.31 -15.05
CA GLU A 17 10.63 -14.22 -16.18
C GLU A 17 9.19 -14.59 -16.58
N ARG A 18 8.92 -14.57 -17.88
CA ARG A 18 7.64 -15.04 -18.40
C ARG A 18 7.54 -16.53 -18.11
N ILE A 19 6.50 -16.93 -17.38
CA ILE A 19 6.20 -18.34 -17.14
C ILE A 19 5.31 -18.82 -18.28
N GLU A 20 5.76 -19.85 -18.99
CA GLU A 20 4.93 -20.62 -19.90
C GLU A 20 4.44 -21.87 -19.16
N ALA A 21 3.14 -21.91 -18.91
CA ALA A 21 2.48 -23.04 -18.27
C ALA A 21 1.23 -23.40 -19.09
N GLU A 22 0.97 -24.69 -19.22
CA GLU A 22 -0.24 -25.17 -19.87
C GLU A 22 -1.47 -24.74 -19.07
N VAL A 23 -2.44 -24.15 -19.76
CA VAL A 23 -3.74 -23.83 -19.18
C VAL A 23 -4.64 -25.05 -19.36
N THR A 24 -4.60 -25.96 -18.39
CA THR A 24 -5.55 -27.08 -18.35
C THR A 24 -6.96 -26.57 -18.12
N ALA A 25 -7.98 -27.34 -18.50
CA ALA A 25 -9.38 -26.97 -18.26
C ALA A 25 -9.69 -26.69 -16.78
N GLU A 26 -9.02 -27.38 -15.85
CA GLU A 26 -9.17 -27.12 -14.41
C GLU A 26 -8.63 -25.73 -14.04
N VAL A 27 -7.43 -25.38 -14.53
CA VAL A 27 -6.80 -24.08 -14.27
C VAL A 27 -7.59 -22.96 -14.94
N GLU A 28 -8.07 -23.15 -16.16
CA GLU A 28 -8.93 -22.19 -16.85
C GLU A 28 -10.18 -21.88 -16.02
N ASN A 29 -10.89 -22.91 -15.56
CA ASN A 29 -12.08 -22.76 -14.72
C ASN A 29 -11.77 -22.05 -13.40
N ALA A 30 -10.63 -22.37 -12.77
CA ALA A 30 -10.19 -21.72 -11.53
C ALA A 30 -9.90 -20.22 -11.76
N LEU A 31 -9.22 -19.86 -12.85
CA LEU A 31 -8.92 -18.47 -13.21
C LEU A 31 -10.20 -17.68 -13.54
N LEU A 32 -11.11 -18.27 -14.31
CA LEU A 32 -12.41 -17.66 -14.62
C LEU A 32 -13.21 -17.39 -13.34
N ARG A 33 -13.29 -18.39 -12.45
CA ARG A 33 -13.98 -18.24 -11.16
C ARG A 33 -13.32 -17.20 -10.27
N TYR A 34 -11.99 -17.12 -10.27
CA TYR A 34 -11.25 -16.11 -9.54
C TYR A 34 -11.61 -14.69 -10.01
N LEU A 35 -11.65 -14.46 -11.33
CA LEU A 35 -12.04 -13.17 -11.92
C LEU A 35 -13.50 -12.81 -11.62
N GLU A 36 -14.40 -13.79 -11.62
CA GLU A 36 -15.79 -13.59 -11.24
C GLU A 36 -15.91 -13.16 -9.77
N ILE A 37 -15.22 -13.85 -8.86
CA ILE A 37 -15.20 -13.49 -7.43
C ILE A 37 -14.62 -12.10 -7.23
N GLN A 38 -13.59 -11.70 -7.98
CA GLN A 38 -13.08 -10.33 -7.93
C GLN A 38 -14.14 -9.29 -8.30
N LYS A 39 -14.92 -9.56 -9.36
CA LYS A 39 -16.03 -8.69 -9.77
C LYS A 39 -17.11 -8.61 -8.68
N ILE A 40 -17.56 -9.76 -8.19
CA ILE A 40 -18.59 -9.83 -7.13
C ILE A 40 -18.10 -9.13 -5.86
N SER A 41 -16.85 -9.33 -5.47
CA SER A 41 -16.28 -8.69 -4.28
C SER A 41 -16.27 -7.17 -4.42
N LYS A 42 -15.93 -6.66 -5.60
CA LYS A 42 -16.01 -5.21 -5.88
C LYS A 42 -17.45 -4.69 -5.75
N GLU A 43 -18.41 -5.38 -6.38
CA GLU A 43 -19.83 -5.00 -6.30
C GLU A 43 -20.37 -5.03 -4.87
N LEU A 44 -19.96 -6.04 -4.07
CA LEU A 44 -20.32 -6.15 -2.66
C LEU A 44 -19.70 -5.05 -1.79
N GLU A 45 -18.44 -4.68 -2.03
CA GLU A 45 -17.82 -3.56 -1.31
C GLU A 45 -18.49 -2.22 -1.67
N GLU A 46 -18.85 -2.01 -2.93
CA GLU A 46 -19.62 -0.85 -3.36
C GLU A 46 -21.02 -0.81 -2.70
N GLU A 47 -21.72 -1.95 -2.64
CA GLU A 47 -23.03 -2.03 -1.98
C GLU A 47 -22.92 -1.81 -0.47
N LYS A 48 -21.92 -2.41 0.17
CA LYS A 48 -21.63 -2.19 1.59
C LYS A 48 -21.35 -0.73 1.89
N ALA A 49 -20.58 -0.04 1.04
CA ALA A 49 -20.33 1.39 1.15
C ALA A 49 -21.64 2.19 1.07
N ARG A 50 -22.51 1.89 0.09
CA ARG A 50 -23.84 2.52 -0.01
C ARG A 50 -24.72 2.29 1.22
N LEU A 51 -24.71 1.08 1.77
CA LEU A 51 -25.46 0.76 2.99
C LEU A 51 -24.91 1.49 4.22
N GLN A 52 -23.58 1.59 4.33
CA GLN A 52 -22.92 2.35 5.39
C GLN A 52 -23.28 3.84 5.31
N GLU A 53 -23.32 4.42 4.11
CA GLU A 53 -23.74 5.80 3.90
C GLU A 53 -25.18 6.03 4.38
N LYS A 54 -26.12 5.14 4.03
CA LYS A 54 -27.51 5.22 4.51
C LYS A 54 -27.61 5.15 6.03
N VAL A 55 -26.88 4.22 6.67
CA VAL A 55 -26.85 4.09 8.14
C VAL A 55 -26.19 5.31 8.79
N SER A 56 -25.12 5.84 8.19
CA SER A 56 -24.44 7.06 8.64
C SER A 56 -25.36 8.28 8.58
N ALA A 57 -26.11 8.43 7.49
CA ALA A 57 -27.10 9.51 7.32
C ALA A 57 -28.20 9.45 8.39
N HIS A 58 -28.65 8.24 8.77
CA HIS A 58 -29.61 8.06 9.86
C HIS A 58 -29.06 8.50 11.23
N LEU A 59 -27.74 8.40 11.43
CA LEU A 59 -27.07 8.80 12.68
C LEU A 59 -26.50 10.24 12.62
N SER A 60 -26.88 11.03 11.61
CA SER A 60 -26.33 12.36 11.31
C SER A 60 -26.64 13.45 12.35
N ASP A 61 -27.52 13.21 13.32
CA ASP A 61 -27.78 14.11 14.45
C ASP A 61 -27.08 13.65 15.75
N LYS A 62 -26.43 12.49 15.76
CA LYS A 62 -25.81 11.91 16.96
C LYS A 62 -24.35 12.36 17.13
N LYS A 63 -23.90 12.46 18.38
CA LYS A 63 -22.55 12.90 18.77
C LYS A 63 -21.43 11.86 18.53
N GLY A 64 -21.75 10.71 17.93
CA GLY A 64 -20.84 9.55 17.83
C GLY A 64 -20.94 8.62 19.04
N GLY A 65 -20.55 7.35 18.87
CA GLY A 65 -20.60 6.32 19.90
C GLY A 65 -20.85 4.91 19.36
N PHE A 66 -21.29 4.02 20.24
CA PHE A 66 -21.77 2.69 19.86
C PHE A 66 -23.30 2.64 19.94
N TRP A 67 -23.92 2.05 18.92
CA TRP A 67 -25.34 1.78 18.84
C TRP A 67 -25.56 0.26 18.72
N TYR A 68 -26.49 -0.28 19.48
CA TYR A 68 -26.73 -1.73 19.58
C TYR A 68 -28.14 -2.13 19.13
N PRO A 69 -28.47 -2.01 17.83
CA PRO A 69 -29.80 -2.36 17.35
C PRO A 69 -29.99 -3.88 17.30
N VAL A 70 -31.24 -4.31 17.44
CA VAL A 70 -31.66 -5.69 17.16
C VAL A 70 -32.46 -5.68 15.85
N VAL A 71 -31.98 -6.39 14.84
CA VAL A 71 -32.64 -6.48 13.52
C VAL A 71 -33.05 -7.91 13.29
N LYS A 72 -34.37 -8.17 13.19
CA LYS A 72 -34.92 -9.53 13.02
C LYS A 72 -34.36 -10.54 14.06
N GLY A 73 -34.23 -10.11 15.32
CA GLY A 73 -33.69 -10.93 16.40
C GLY A 73 -32.15 -11.02 16.45
N ILE A 74 -31.43 -10.41 15.51
CA ILE A 74 -29.98 -10.40 15.49
C ILE A 74 -29.48 -9.13 16.21
N PRO A 75 -28.79 -9.24 17.36
CA PRO A 75 -28.16 -8.09 18.00
C PRO A 75 -26.93 -7.66 17.21
N LEU A 76 -26.85 -6.37 16.88
CA LEU A 76 -25.73 -5.77 16.15
C LEU A 76 -24.96 -4.80 17.05
N LYS A 77 -23.70 -4.54 16.69
CA LYS A 77 -22.89 -3.47 17.26
C LYS A 77 -22.44 -2.54 16.14
N VAL A 78 -23.02 -1.35 16.07
CA VAL A 78 -22.69 -0.31 15.11
C VAL A 78 -21.84 0.74 15.80
N ARG A 79 -20.62 0.95 15.31
CA ARG A 79 -19.77 2.06 15.76
C ARG A 79 -19.96 3.22 14.80
N TYR A 80 -20.33 4.39 15.32
CA TYR A 80 -20.47 5.62 14.56
C TYR A 80 -19.56 6.69 15.12
N PHE A 81 -18.70 7.28 14.30
CA PHE A 81 -17.87 8.41 14.68
C PHE A 81 -17.66 9.28 13.45
N ARG A 82 -17.46 10.57 13.69
CA ARG A 82 -17.09 11.52 12.65
C ARG A 82 -15.64 11.86 12.84
N GLU A 83 -14.90 11.76 11.76
CA GLU A 83 -13.55 12.27 11.68
C GLU A 83 -13.57 13.37 10.63
N THR A 84 -13.08 14.56 10.98
CA THR A 84 -12.84 15.61 9.99
C THR A 84 -11.47 15.36 9.42
N GLU A 85 -11.44 14.87 8.18
CA GLU A 85 -10.21 14.79 7.41
C GLU A 85 -9.89 16.20 6.90
N VAL A 86 -8.76 16.75 7.32
CA VAL A 86 -8.26 18.04 6.84
C VAL A 86 -7.04 17.76 5.99
N GLU A 87 -7.18 18.00 4.68
CA GLU A 87 -6.07 17.98 3.75
C GLU A 87 -5.48 19.40 3.63
N TYR A 88 -4.16 19.50 3.77
CA TYR A 88 -3.46 20.78 3.73
C TYR A 88 -2.65 20.90 2.44
N ASP A 89 -2.81 22.02 1.74
CA ASP A 89 -1.88 22.41 0.68
C ASP A 89 -0.53 22.80 1.30
N GLU A 90 0.42 21.87 1.28
CA GLU A 90 1.75 22.07 1.84
C GLU A 90 2.54 23.17 1.14
N THR A 91 2.33 23.37 -0.16
CA THR A 91 3.04 24.41 -0.93
C THR A 91 2.57 25.78 -0.50
N ALA A 92 1.25 25.97 -0.44
CA ALA A 92 0.66 27.22 0.06
C ALA A 92 1.02 27.48 1.53
N LEU A 93 0.99 26.45 2.39
CA LEU A 93 1.37 26.59 3.80
C LEU A 93 2.85 26.93 3.97
N ARG A 94 3.74 26.29 3.21
CA ARG A 94 5.17 26.59 3.25
C ARG A 94 5.43 28.04 2.86
N PHE A 95 4.79 28.52 1.79
CA PHE A 95 4.90 29.90 1.34
C PHE A 95 4.38 30.90 2.39
N ARG A 96 3.19 30.66 2.95
CA ARG A 96 2.56 31.58 3.91
C ARG A 96 3.22 31.60 5.28
N LEU A 97 3.67 30.44 5.77
CA LEU A 97 4.20 30.31 7.13
C LEU A 97 5.72 30.54 7.19
N GLY A 98 6.43 30.44 6.08
CA GLY A 98 7.89 30.59 6.02
C GLY A 98 8.57 29.68 7.04
N GLU A 99 9.42 30.24 7.89
CA GLU A 99 10.14 29.49 8.93
C GLU A 99 9.21 28.84 9.97
N LYS A 100 8.03 29.42 10.24
CA LYS A 100 7.06 28.87 11.19
C LYS A 100 6.47 27.55 10.72
N TYR A 101 6.57 27.24 9.42
CA TYR A 101 6.13 25.97 8.85
C TYR A 101 6.76 24.77 9.57
N ARG A 102 8.02 24.87 10.00
CA ARG A 102 8.69 23.78 10.74
C ARG A 102 8.01 23.41 12.05
N LYS A 103 7.29 24.35 12.70
CA LYS A 103 6.61 24.10 13.98
C LYS A 103 5.38 23.22 13.87
N ILE A 104 4.82 23.07 12.66
CA ILE A 104 3.63 22.25 12.41
C ILE A 104 3.97 20.92 11.74
N LEU A 105 5.25 20.66 11.45
CA LEU A 105 5.69 19.40 10.88
C LEU A 105 5.82 18.34 11.97
N LYS A 106 5.39 17.13 11.63
CA LYS A 106 5.67 15.90 12.36
C LYS A 106 6.36 14.90 11.43
N PRO A 107 7.08 13.89 11.97
CA PRO A 107 7.63 12.82 11.16
C PRO A 107 6.56 12.17 10.27
N ASP A 108 6.80 12.19 8.96
CA ASP A 108 5.95 11.55 7.95
C ASP A 108 6.69 10.33 7.42
N LEU A 109 6.18 9.13 7.74
CA LEU A 109 6.82 7.87 7.36
C LEU A 109 6.92 7.69 5.85
N LYS A 110 5.99 8.24 5.05
CA LYS A 110 6.08 8.17 3.59
C LYS A 110 7.27 9.00 3.11
N LYS A 111 7.37 10.25 3.55
CA LYS A 111 8.48 11.13 3.18
C LYS A 111 9.82 10.67 3.74
N ILE A 112 9.84 10.14 4.96
CA ILE A 112 11.05 9.53 5.55
C ILE A 112 11.53 8.39 4.66
N ARG A 113 10.64 7.44 4.28
CA ARG A 113 10.98 6.33 3.37
C ARG A 113 11.57 6.82 2.06
N LEU A 114 11.01 7.89 1.48
CA LEU A 114 11.52 8.48 0.24
C LEU A 114 12.92 9.07 0.37
N ASN A 115 13.29 9.55 1.55
CA ASN A 115 14.56 10.21 1.83
C ASN A 115 15.50 9.35 2.67
N LEU A 116 15.24 8.03 2.80
CA LEU A 116 16.01 7.15 3.70
C LEU A 116 17.52 7.16 3.43
N ARG A 117 17.93 7.19 2.15
CA ARG A 117 19.36 7.23 1.77
C ARG A 117 20.08 8.47 2.30
N GLU A 118 19.39 9.61 2.32
CA GLU A 118 19.96 10.86 2.85
C GLU A 118 19.93 10.88 4.37
N LEU A 119 18.93 10.24 4.98
CA LEU A 119 18.75 10.15 6.43
C LEU A 119 19.65 9.10 7.09
N GLU A 120 20.23 8.16 6.34
CA GLU A 120 20.97 7.01 6.84
C GLU A 120 22.08 7.44 7.83
N LYS A 121 22.93 8.39 7.43
CA LYS A 121 24.01 8.93 8.29
C LYS A 121 23.50 9.63 9.54
N ILE A 122 22.31 10.23 9.48
CA ILE A 122 21.70 10.94 10.61
C ILE A 122 21.11 9.93 11.61
N LEU A 123 20.61 8.80 11.10
CA LEU A 123 19.99 7.75 11.90
C LEU A 123 21.01 6.76 12.48
N GLU A 124 22.23 6.70 11.94
CA GLU A 124 23.32 5.81 12.39
C GLU A 124 23.50 5.78 13.93
N PRO A 125 23.53 6.92 14.67
CA PRO A 125 23.76 6.90 16.11
C PRO A 125 22.63 6.23 16.91
N VAL A 126 21.47 5.99 16.30
CA VAL A 126 20.29 5.41 16.96
C VAL A 126 19.76 4.15 16.26
N ILE A 127 20.52 3.60 15.30
CA ILE A 127 20.05 2.53 14.42
C ILE A 127 19.63 1.27 15.21
N ASP A 128 20.31 0.94 16.31
CA ASP A 128 19.97 -0.22 17.16
C ASP A 128 18.57 -0.14 17.80
N LYS A 129 18.01 1.08 17.92
CA LYS A 129 16.69 1.29 18.53
C LYS A 129 15.54 1.25 17.53
N ILE A 130 15.83 1.55 16.26
CA ILE A 130 14.81 1.74 15.22
C ILE A 130 14.94 0.75 14.07
N GLY A 131 16.11 0.12 13.96
CA GLY A 131 16.48 -0.82 12.92
C GLY A 131 15.90 -2.20 13.17
N SER A 132 15.86 -2.98 12.10
CA SER A 132 15.60 -4.41 12.14
C SER A 132 16.53 -5.08 11.15
N PRO A 133 17.00 -6.31 11.41
CA PRO A 133 17.83 -7.03 10.46
C PRO A 133 17.13 -7.13 9.09
N ASP A 134 17.82 -6.66 8.05
CA ASP A 134 17.37 -6.76 6.66
C ASP A 134 18.14 -7.86 5.92
N ARG A 135 17.44 -8.60 5.06
CA ARG A 135 18.01 -9.75 4.35
C ARG A 135 19.17 -9.34 3.45
N ASP A 136 19.02 -8.24 2.71
CA ASP A 136 20.00 -7.82 1.72
C ASP A 136 21.23 -7.23 2.44
N MET A 137 21.02 -6.50 3.55
CA MET A 137 22.12 -6.04 4.41
C MET A 137 22.90 -7.19 5.03
N VAL A 138 22.22 -8.21 5.58
CA VAL A 138 22.87 -9.41 6.13
C VAL A 138 23.67 -10.15 5.06
N LYS A 139 23.09 -10.33 3.87
CA LYS A 139 23.76 -10.98 2.74
C LYS A 139 25.03 -10.23 2.35
N ASN A 140 24.95 -8.92 2.18
CA ASN A 140 26.09 -8.09 1.83
C ASN A 140 27.17 -8.15 2.92
N ALA A 141 26.80 -8.09 4.20
CA ALA A 141 27.74 -8.16 5.32
C ALA A 141 28.49 -9.51 5.38
N ILE A 142 27.83 -10.61 5.01
CA ILE A 142 28.48 -11.92 4.86
C ILE A 142 29.41 -11.95 3.64
N GLU A 143 28.96 -11.42 2.50
CA GLU A 143 29.74 -11.39 1.26
C GLU A 143 31.05 -10.60 1.40
N ILE A 144 31.03 -9.49 2.15
CA ILE A 144 32.23 -8.68 2.42
C ILE A 144 33.05 -9.19 3.63
N GLY A 145 32.62 -10.29 4.28
CA GLY A 145 33.31 -10.90 5.41
C GLY A 145 33.19 -10.14 6.74
N ALA A 146 32.26 -9.18 6.86
CA ALA A 146 32.01 -8.45 8.09
C ALA A 146 31.23 -9.28 9.14
N LEU A 147 30.42 -10.22 8.69
CA LEU A 147 29.68 -11.19 9.51
C LEU A 147 29.87 -12.59 8.97
N ARG A 148 29.73 -13.61 9.81
CA ARG A 148 29.81 -15.00 9.38
C ARG A 148 28.41 -15.65 9.43
N PRO A 149 28.10 -16.60 8.53
CA PRO A 149 26.81 -17.29 8.55
C PRO A 149 26.48 -17.94 9.91
N GLU A 150 27.50 -18.42 10.63
CA GLU A 150 27.36 -19.08 11.93
C GLU A 150 26.86 -18.13 13.02
N ASP A 151 27.11 -16.83 12.88
CA ASP A 151 26.67 -15.81 13.85
C ASP A 151 25.13 -15.69 13.89
N PHE A 152 24.43 -16.26 12.90
CA PHE A 152 22.96 -16.27 12.81
C PHE A 152 22.35 -17.63 13.21
N ALA A 153 23.15 -18.62 13.61
CA ALA A 153 22.67 -19.96 13.94
C ALA A 153 21.63 -19.92 15.08
N GLY A 154 20.43 -20.46 14.82
CA GLY A 154 19.31 -20.46 15.78
C GLY A 154 18.57 -19.12 15.93
N ALA A 155 19.00 -18.06 15.24
CA ALA A 155 18.44 -16.71 15.36
C ALA A 155 17.49 -16.31 14.23
N PHE A 156 17.13 -17.23 13.32
CA PHE A 156 16.17 -16.96 12.24
C PHE A 156 15.20 -18.12 12.01
N LYS A 157 14.03 -17.79 11.45
CA LYS A 157 13.06 -18.77 10.93
C LYS A 157 12.86 -18.54 9.45
N LYS A 158 13.07 -19.58 8.65
CA LYS A 158 12.82 -19.55 7.21
C LYS A 158 11.40 -20.03 6.93
N GLN A 159 10.56 -19.17 6.37
CA GLN A 159 9.22 -19.53 5.90
C GLN A 159 9.07 -19.14 4.43
N THR A 160 8.80 -20.11 3.56
CA THR A 160 8.40 -19.84 2.18
C THR A 160 6.90 -19.53 2.17
N ARG A 161 6.51 -18.38 1.61
CA ARG A 161 5.11 -18.02 1.39
C ARG A 161 4.88 -17.83 -0.10
N THR A 162 4.03 -18.66 -0.68
CA THR A 162 3.56 -18.48 -2.06
C THR A 162 2.51 -17.38 -2.07
N ARG A 163 2.66 -16.41 -2.97
CA ARG A 163 1.66 -15.36 -3.22
C ARG A 163 1.26 -15.45 -4.69
N LEU A 164 -0.05 -15.49 -4.93
CA LEU A 164 -0.64 -15.46 -6.26
C LEU A 164 -1.54 -14.23 -6.33
N ALA A 165 -1.45 -13.50 -7.44
CA ALA A 165 -2.39 -12.43 -7.77
C ALA A 165 -2.77 -12.59 -9.23
N VAL A 166 -4.07 -12.74 -9.51
CA VAL A 166 -4.60 -12.73 -10.87
C VAL A 166 -5.11 -11.33 -11.16
N MET A 167 -4.60 -10.74 -12.24
CA MET A 167 -4.97 -9.41 -12.72
C MET A 167 -5.30 -9.51 -14.19
N ARG A 168 -6.25 -8.69 -14.65
CA ARG A 168 -6.45 -8.50 -16.08
C ARG A 168 -5.26 -7.73 -16.63
N PHE A 169 -4.72 -8.20 -17.75
CA PHE A 169 -3.72 -7.45 -18.49
C PHE A 169 -4.41 -6.24 -19.14
N GLN A 170 -3.99 -5.02 -18.78
CA GLN A 170 -4.34 -3.82 -19.53
C GLN A 170 -3.27 -3.64 -20.61
N GLN A 171 -3.65 -3.78 -21.89
CA GLN A 171 -2.83 -3.23 -22.96
C GLN A 171 -2.91 -1.71 -22.83
N ASP A 172 -1.80 -1.07 -22.45
CA ASP A 172 -1.67 0.38 -22.60
C ASP A 172 -1.90 0.75 -24.08
N GLY A 173 -2.70 1.80 -24.28
CA GLY A 173 -3.29 2.17 -25.57
C GLY A 173 -2.31 2.22 -26.75
N GLY A 174 -2.62 1.43 -27.76
CA GLY A 174 -2.06 1.50 -29.11
C GLY A 174 -3.13 1.14 -30.12
N GLY A 175 -4.01 2.11 -30.45
CA GLY A 175 -4.83 2.00 -31.67
C GLY A 175 -3.92 1.94 -32.90
N PRO A 176 -4.40 1.35 -34.00
CA PRO A 176 -4.82 2.21 -35.09
C PRO A 176 -6.18 1.85 -35.71
N VAL A 177 -6.92 2.93 -36.00
CA VAL A 177 -7.76 3.18 -37.18
C VAL A 177 -8.69 2.05 -37.63
N SER A 178 -9.97 2.21 -37.28
CA SER A 178 -11.08 1.77 -38.12
C SER A 178 -11.00 2.51 -39.47
N GLU A 179 -10.50 1.85 -40.51
CA GLU A 179 -10.84 2.26 -41.88
C GLU A 179 -12.25 1.74 -42.19
N SER A 180 -13.18 2.68 -42.17
CA SER A 180 -14.45 2.56 -42.86
C SER A 180 -14.22 2.81 -44.35
N ARG A 181 -14.34 1.78 -45.18
CA ARG A 181 -15.11 1.76 -46.44
C ARG A 181 -14.99 0.41 -47.15
#